data_AF-M9M2K0-F1
#
_entry.id   AF-M9M2K0-F1
#
_cell.length_a   1.000
_cell.length_b   1.000
_cell.length_c   1.000
_cell.angle_alpha   90.00
_cell.angle_beta   90.00
_cell.angle_gamma   90.00
#
_symmetry.space_group_name_H-M   'P 1'
#
loop_
_entity.id
_entity.type
_entity.pdbx_description
1 polymer ?
#
loop_
_entity_poly.entity_id
_entity_poly.type
_entity_poly.pdbx_seq_one_letter_code
_entity_poly.pdbx_strand_id
1 'polypeptide(L)'
;MFVTALFDYRILLKIWPITMGITILLLVGIFFFGSNLNGAIGWYNFGTFSFQPAEVAKISLIFALAQLLGRRGGDPLTFTKDLMPVALVTLMPFTLVVIQPDLGNAIIYIVIFIGMLWIGGIKLRHVLVGLMVVSLLAGSIYVSFTTFREETNAFFTDVVKQQHWFTRIDTFINPSLASSDANHQSKYAMIAIGSGGLSGDGYMKGELKRRSFIPYTYSDAIFVVIGEEFGFQGSSILLLLYFLLIYRLILIAFQCYDLRGSYIIIGIVSMFVFQILENIGMMIGLMPVTGITLPFISYGGTSLLLNMFCIGLVMSIRIYREKYQLED
;
A
#
# COMPACT_ATOMS: atom_id res chain seq x y z
N MET A 1 17.15 5.81 -7.16
CA MET A 1 16.50 6.71 -8.14
C MET A 1 17.35 6.95 -9.38
N PHE A 2 18.44 7.73 -9.31
CA PHE A 2 19.25 8.07 -10.50
C PHE A 2 19.80 6.84 -11.21
N VAL A 3 20.42 5.92 -10.46
CA VAL A 3 20.91 4.65 -10.97
C VAL A 3 19.80 3.88 -11.69
N THR A 4 18.65 3.70 -11.03
CA THR A 4 17.48 2.99 -11.61
C THR A 4 16.98 3.64 -12.89
N ALA A 5 17.03 4.98 -13.01
CA ALA A 5 16.58 5.70 -14.19
C ALA A 5 17.47 5.47 -15.42
N LEU A 6 18.75 5.17 -15.22
CA LEU A 6 19.72 4.90 -16.28
C LEU A 6 19.73 3.44 -16.77
N PHE A 7 19.03 2.54 -16.09
CA PHE A 7 18.91 1.15 -16.52
C PHE A 7 17.64 0.95 -17.33
N ASP A 8 17.70 0.20 -18.43
CA ASP A 8 16.51 -0.17 -19.20
C ASP A 8 15.56 -1.04 -18.35
N TYR A 9 14.34 -0.54 -18.13
CA TYR A 9 13.29 -1.23 -17.37
C TYR A 9 12.94 -2.61 -17.95
N ARG A 10 13.18 -2.84 -19.26
CA ARG A 10 12.93 -4.13 -19.91
C ARG A 10 13.82 -5.24 -19.37
N ILE A 11 15.03 -4.90 -18.92
CA ILE A 11 15.94 -5.86 -18.28
C ILE A 11 15.36 -6.30 -16.94
N LEU A 12 14.92 -5.34 -16.12
CA LEU A 12 14.27 -5.59 -14.83
C LEU A 12 12.97 -6.39 -15.00
N LEU A 13 12.20 -6.09 -16.04
CA LEU A 13 10.98 -6.81 -16.36
C LEU A 13 11.27 -8.25 -16.83
N LYS A 14 12.36 -8.49 -17.57
CA LYS A 14 12.72 -9.84 -18.03
C LYS A 14 13.06 -10.78 -16.86
N ILE A 15 13.65 -10.24 -15.80
CA ILE A 15 14.03 -10.99 -14.59
C ILE A 15 12.89 -11.11 -13.56
N TRP A 16 11.64 -10.77 -13.92
CA TRP A 16 10.49 -10.84 -13.01
C TRP A 16 10.30 -12.18 -12.26
N PRO A 17 10.56 -13.37 -12.84
CA PRO A 17 10.37 -14.62 -12.09
C PRO A 17 11.43 -14.76 -10.99
N ILE A 18 12.64 -14.25 -11.24
CA ILE A 18 13.75 -14.28 -10.29
C ILE A 18 13.46 -13.30 -9.15
N THR A 19 13.03 -12.08 -9.46
CA THR A 19 12.67 -11.10 -8.42
C THR A 19 11.51 -11.59 -7.56
N MET A 20 10.51 -12.22 -8.18
CA MET A 20 9.40 -12.84 -7.46
C MET A 20 9.86 -14.02 -6.60
N GLY A 21 10.65 -14.94 -7.14
CA GLY A 21 11.18 -16.08 -6.40
C GLY A 21 12.02 -15.65 -5.18
N ILE A 22 12.93 -14.68 -5.35
CA ILE A 22 13.71 -14.11 -4.25
C ILE A 22 12.79 -13.45 -3.22
N THR A 23 11.77 -12.71 -3.65
CA THR A 23 10.80 -12.07 -2.75
C THR A 23 10.06 -13.10 -1.90
N ILE A 24 9.58 -14.19 -2.53
CA ILE A 24 8.89 -15.27 -1.81
C ILE A 24 9.84 -15.94 -0.82
N LEU A 25 11.09 -16.20 -1.20
CA LEU A 25 12.10 -16.73 -0.29
C LEU A 25 12.36 -15.79 0.90
N LEU A 26 12.41 -14.47 0.66
CA LEU A 26 12.57 -13.48 1.72
C LEU A 26 11.35 -13.40 2.64
N LEU A 27 10.13 -13.54 2.10
CA LEU A 27 8.90 -13.60 2.90
C LEU A 27 8.85 -14.88 3.74
N VAL A 28 9.24 -16.02 3.19
CA VAL A 28 9.31 -17.29 3.95
C VAL A 28 10.43 -17.26 4.98
N GLY A 29 11.59 -16.70 4.64
CA GLY A 29 12.74 -16.58 5.54
C GLY A 29 12.44 -15.80 6.82
N ILE A 30 11.43 -14.91 6.79
CA ILE A 30 11.10 -14.05 7.93
C ILE A 30 10.55 -14.87 9.10
N PHE A 31 9.93 -16.02 8.83
CA PHE A 31 9.47 -16.93 9.87
C PHE A 31 10.62 -17.54 10.68
N PHE A 32 11.84 -17.55 10.12
CA PHE A 32 13.02 -18.13 10.76
C PHE A 32 13.96 -17.07 11.36
N PHE A 33 14.15 -15.95 10.66
CA PHE A 33 15.13 -14.91 11.05
C PHE A 33 14.51 -13.53 11.30
N GLY A 34 13.19 -13.40 11.24
CA GLY A 34 12.48 -12.14 11.44
C GLY A 34 12.40 -11.74 12.91
N SER A 35 12.43 -10.43 13.14
CA SER A 35 12.16 -9.85 14.46
C SER A 35 10.67 -9.65 14.67
N ASN A 36 10.18 -9.92 15.89
CA ASN A 36 8.81 -9.59 16.28
C ASN A 36 8.73 -8.12 16.74
N LEU A 37 7.92 -7.33 16.05
CA LEU A 37 7.64 -5.93 16.36
C LEU A 37 6.12 -5.76 16.42
N ASN A 38 5.61 -5.30 17.57
CA ASN A 38 4.18 -5.06 17.82
C ASN A 38 3.26 -6.26 17.51
N GLY A 39 3.74 -7.50 17.73
CA GLY A 39 2.96 -8.71 17.48
C GLY A 39 3.01 -9.22 16.04
N ALA A 40 3.79 -8.58 15.16
CA ALA A 40 4.00 -9.00 13.77
C ALA A 40 5.47 -9.33 13.48
N ILE A 41 5.70 -10.40 12.71
CA ILE A 41 7.02 -10.83 12.24
C ILE A 41 7.20 -10.31 10.81
N GLY A 42 7.54 -9.03 10.69
CA GLY A 42 7.56 -8.31 9.40
C GLY A 42 8.92 -7.75 8.98
N TRP A 43 9.92 -7.78 9.86
CA TRP A 43 11.17 -7.04 9.67
C TRP A 43 12.41 -7.93 9.86
N TYR A 44 13.38 -7.77 8.96
CA TYR A 44 14.75 -8.20 9.18
C TYR A 44 15.56 -7.04 9.76
N ASN A 45 16.09 -7.22 10.97
CA ASN A 45 16.89 -6.20 11.64
C ASN A 45 18.38 -6.54 11.52
N PHE A 46 19.14 -5.68 10.85
CA PHE A 46 20.59 -5.78 10.72
C PHE A 46 21.30 -4.79 11.68
N GLY A 47 20.69 -4.52 12.83
CA GLY A 47 21.17 -3.54 13.82
C GLY A 47 20.83 -2.11 13.42
N THR A 48 21.57 -1.52 12.48
CA THR A 48 21.39 -0.11 12.06
C THR A 48 20.36 0.09 10.95
N PHE A 49 20.04 -0.97 10.22
CA PHE A 49 19.09 -0.94 9.12
C PHE A 49 18.02 -2.01 9.31
N SER A 50 16.78 -1.64 9.02
CA SER A 50 15.64 -2.55 9.00
C SER A 50 15.14 -2.73 7.56
N PHE A 51 14.94 -3.99 7.18
CA PHE A 51 14.48 -4.38 5.86
C PHE A 51 13.14 -5.08 5.94
N GLN A 52 12.13 -4.54 5.25
CA GLN A 52 10.79 -5.13 5.17
C GLN A 52 10.57 -5.81 3.81
N PRO A 53 10.51 -7.15 3.75
CA PRO A 53 10.31 -7.87 2.48
C PRO A 53 8.95 -7.61 1.84
N ALA A 54 7.91 -7.34 2.65
CA ALA A 54 6.57 -7.02 2.15
C ALA A 54 6.58 -5.77 1.24
N GLU A 55 7.45 -4.80 1.54
CA GLU A 55 7.61 -3.63 0.68
C GLU A 55 8.20 -3.98 -0.69
N VAL A 56 9.20 -4.88 -0.73
CA VAL A 56 9.78 -5.38 -1.99
C VAL A 56 8.77 -6.22 -2.78
N ALA A 57 7.91 -6.96 -2.08
CA ALA A 57 6.91 -7.80 -2.72
C ALA A 57 5.90 -7.02 -3.55
N LYS A 58 5.58 -5.77 -3.19
CA LYS A 58 4.75 -4.88 -4.02
C LYS A 58 5.37 -4.66 -5.39
N ILE A 59 6.66 -4.35 -5.43
CA ILE A 59 7.38 -4.06 -6.67
C ILE A 59 7.53 -5.31 -7.52
N SER A 60 7.92 -6.44 -6.91
CA SER A 60 8.02 -7.72 -7.59
C SER A 60 6.68 -8.17 -8.17
N LEU A 61 5.58 -7.94 -7.44
CA LEU A 61 4.23 -8.20 -7.91
C LEU A 61 3.91 -7.31 -9.13
N ILE A 62 4.20 -6.01 -9.08
CA ILE A 62 3.99 -5.09 -10.21
C ILE A 62 4.73 -5.60 -11.46
N PHE A 63 5.97 -6.06 -11.35
CA PHE A 63 6.70 -6.63 -12.50
C PHE A 63 6.06 -7.90 -13.03
N ALA A 64 5.68 -8.81 -12.14
CA ALA A 64 5.04 -10.05 -12.54
C ALA A 64 3.72 -9.80 -13.29
N LEU A 65 2.88 -8.94 -12.73
CA LEU A 65 1.60 -8.57 -13.34
C LEU A 65 1.78 -7.81 -14.65
N ALA A 66 2.72 -6.87 -14.72
CA ALA A 66 3.00 -6.11 -15.93
C ALA A 66 3.46 -7.01 -17.08
N GLN A 67 4.28 -8.03 -16.78
CA GLN A 67 4.72 -8.99 -17.78
C GLN A 67 3.58 -9.92 -18.23
N LEU A 68 2.74 -10.39 -17.30
CA LEU A 68 1.61 -11.27 -17.63
C LEU A 68 0.56 -10.54 -18.47
N LEU A 69 0.16 -9.34 -18.07
CA LEU A 69 -0.80 -8.51 -18.79
C LEU A 69 -0.22 -8.00 -20.13
N GLY A 70 1.04 -7.59 -20.13
CA GLY A 70 1.71 -7.09 -21.34
C GLY A 70 2.02 -8.15 -22.40
N ARG A 71 1.78 -9.45 -22.15
CA ARG A 71 1.79 -10.49 -23.19
C ARG A 71 0.54 -10.46 -24.07
N ARG A 72 -0.54 -9.84 -23.61
CA ARG A 72 -1.81 -9.77 -24.33
C ARG A 72 -1.92 -8.62 -25.31
N GLY A 73 -1.00 -7.66 -25.26
CA GLY A 73 -1.00 -6.56 -26.23
C GLY A 73 -2.25 -5.68 -26.21
N GLY A 74 -3.04 -5.70 -25.13
CA GLY A 74 -4.31 -4.98 -25.02
C GLY A 74 -5.56 -5.80 -25.31
N ASP A 75 -5.43 -7.09 -25.66
CA ASP A 75 -6.59 -7.98 -25.81
C ASP A 75 -7.36 -8.18 -24.50
N PRO A 76 -8.70 -8.33 -24.54
CA PRO A 76 -9.52 -8.50 -23.35
C PRO A 76 -9.17 -9.79 -22.61
N LEU A 77 -9.05 -9.69 -21.28
CA LEU A 77 -8.61 -10.79 -20.43
C LEU A 77 -9.62 -11.94 -20.41
N THR A 78 -9.09 -13.16 -20.51
CA THR A 78 -9.83 -14.42 -20.40
C THR A 78 -9.66 -15.02 -19.00
N PHE A 79 -10.71 -15.63 -18.46
CA PHE A 79 -10.72 -16.12 -17.07
C PHE A 79 -9.60 -17.13 -16.79
N THR A 80 -9.48 -18.17 -17.62
CA THR A 80 -8.56 -19.29 -17.36
C THR A 80 -7.11 -19.00 -17.72
N LYS A 81 -6.87 -18.29 -18.83
CA LYS A 81 -5.51 -18.04 -19.32
C LYS A 81 -4.88 -16.77 -18.75
N ASP A 82 -5.69 -15.83 -18.25
CA ASP A 82 -5.20 -14.53 -17.78
C ASP A 82 -5.55 -14.25 -16.33
N LEU A 83 -6.85 -14.23 -16.02
CA LEU A 83 -7.31 -13.82 -14.69
C LEU A 83 -6.79 -14.78 -13.61
N MET A 84 -6.86 -16.09 -13.88
CA MET A 84 -6.40 -17.11 -12.93
C MET A 84 -4.88 -17.03 -12.67
N PRO A 85 -3.98 -16.99 -13.68
CA PRO A 85 -2.55 -16.78 -13.42
C PRO A 85 -2.22 -15.48 -12.70
N VAL A 86 -2.84 -14.36 -13.09
CA VAL A 86 -2.62 -13.05 -12.46
C VAL A 86 -3.10 -13.08 -11.00
N ALA A 87 -4.25 -13.72 -10.73
CA ALA A 87 -4.76 -13.90 -9.38
C ALA A 87 -3.84 -14.80 -8.55
N LEU A 88 -3.38 -15.93 -9.08
CA LEU A 88 -2.49 -16.85 -8.36
C LEU A 88 -1.15 -16.21 -7.98
N VAL A 89 -0.56 -15.44 -8.90
CA VAL A 89 0.69 -14.71 -8.64
C VAL A 89 0.50 -13.62 -7.58
N THR A 90 -0.69 -13.01 -7.51
CA THR A 90 -1.04 -12.04 -6.46
C THR A 90 -1.33 -12.71 -5.12
N LEU A 91 -2.05 -13.82 -5.13
CA LEU A 91 -2.44 -14.55 -3.93
C LEU A 91 -1.23 -15.12 -3.19
N MET A 92 -0.16 -15.49 -3.91
CA MET A 92 1.04 -16.06 -3.30
C MET A 92 1.74 -15.14 -2.27
N PRO A 93 2.16 -13.90 -2.59
CA PRO A 93 2.71 -12.98 -1.58
C PRO A 93 1.63 -12.49 -0.62
N PHE A 94 0.37 -12.37 -1.05
CA PHE A 94 -0.74 -11.95 -0.20
C PHE A 94 -0.94 -12.90 0.97
N THR A 95 -1.05 -14.21 0.72
CA THR A 95 -1.27 -15.20 1.79
C THR A 95 -0.10 -15.22 2.77
N LEU A 96 1.14 -15.16 2.29
CA LEU A 96 2.31 -15.11 3.16
C LEU A 96 2.30 -13.89 4.08
N VAL A 97 1.92 -12.72 3.58
CA VAL A 97 1.91 -11.48 4.35
C VAL A 97 0.74 -11.41 5.33
N VAL A 98 -0.41 -12.00 4.98
CA VAL A 98 -1.51 -12.22 5.93
C VAL A 98 -1.07 -13.15 7.06
N ILE A 99 -0.28 -14.20 6.77
CA ILE A 99 0.28 -15.09 7.81
C ILE A 99 1.32 -14.36 8.68
N GLN A 100 1.93 -13.27 8.21
CA GLN A 100 2.89 -12.40 8.95
C GLN A 100 2.23 -11.30 9.80
N PRO A 101 1.00 -11.53 10.25
CA PRO A 101 0.03 -10.51 10.67
C PRO A 101 0.00 -9.10 10.03
N ASP A 102 0.44 -8.90 8.78
CA ASP A 102 0.54 -7.55 8.17
C ASP A 102 -0.59 -7.25 7.17
N LEU A 103 -1.77 -6.94 7.70
CA LEU A 103 -2.96 -6.63 6.88
C LEU A 103 -2.79 -5.36 6.02
N GLY A 104 -2.03 -4.37 6.49
CA GLY A 104 -1.84 -3.12 5.77
C GLY A 104 -1.18 -3.37 4.41
N ASN A 105 -0.05 -4.10 4.41
CA ASN A 105 0.60 -4.47 3.16
C ASN A 105 -0.20 -5.44 2.31
N ALA A 106 -0.92 -6.39 2.93
CA ALA A 106 -1.76 -7.33 2.19
C ALA A 106 -2.84 -6.62 1.34
N ILE A 107 -3.51 -5.61 1.89
CA ILE A 107 -4.53 -4.85 1.16
C ILE A 107 -3.92 -4.11 -0.04
N ILE A 108 -2.70 -3.55 0.11
CA ILE A 108 -2.00 -2.89 -1.00
C ILE A 108 -1.83 -3.84 -2.20
N TYR A 109 -1.55 -5.13 -1.97
CA TYR A 109 -1.36 -6.09 -3.07
C TYR A 109 -2.65 -6.29 -3.87
N ILE A 110 -3.79 -6.35 -3.17
CA ILE A 110 -5.11 -6.44 -3.79
C ILE A 110 -5.41 -5.17 -4.59
N VAL A 111 -5.05 -4.01 -4.07
CA VAL A 111 -5.28 -2.73 -4.77
C VAL A 111 -4.40 -2.60 -6.02
N ILE A 112 -3.14 -3.01 -5.96
CA ILE A 112 -2.26 -3.13 -7.14
C ILE A 112 -2.89 -4.06 -8.17
N PHE A 113 -3.33 -5.24 -7.75
CA PHE A 113 -3.97 -6.23 -8.62
C PHE A 113 -5.23 -5.68 -9.31
N ILE A 114 -6.14 -5.07 -8.56
CA ILE A 114 -7.37 -4.47 -9.12
C ILE A 114 -7.03 -3.33 -10.07
N GLY A 115 -6.13 -2.42 -9.68
CA GLY A 115 -5.73 -1.28 -10.50
C GLY A 115 -5.11 -1.70 -11.83
N MET A 116 -4.24 -2.70 -11.81
CA MET A 116 -3.62 -3.24 -13.03
C MET A 116 -4.60 -4.03 -13.90
N LEU A 117 -5.53 -4.80 -13.30
CA LEU A 117 -6.57 -5.50 -14.05
C LEU A 117 -7.54 -4.55 -14.76
N TRP A 118 -7.88 -3.43 -14.12
CA TRP A 118 -8.75 -2.41 -14.70
C TRP A 118 -8.16 -1.86 -16.00
N ILE A 119 -6.90 -1.45 -15.98
CA ILE A 119 -6.19 -0.98 -17.19
C ILE A 119 -5.84 -2.14 -18.14
N GLY A 120 -5.74 -3.36 -17.61
CA GLY A 120 -5.51 -4.60 -18.36
C GLY A 120 -6.65 -5.04 -19.27
N GLY A 121 -7.78 -4.32 -19.31
CA GLY A 121 -8.90 -4.67 -20.19
C GLY A 121 -9.74 -5.83 -19.66
N ILE A 122 -9.93 -5.92 -18.33
CA ILE A 122 -10.83 -6.91 -17.74
C ILE A 122 -12.27 -6.74 -18.25
N LYS A 123 -12.92 -7.85 -18.59
CA LYS A 123 -14.33 -7.81 -19.04
C LYS A 123 -15.23 -7.34 -17.89
N LEU A 124 -16.18 -6.45 -18.20
CA LEU A 124 -17.13 -5.89 -17.22
C LEU A 124 -17.85 -6.98 -16.40
N ARG A 125 -18.17 -8.14 -17.00
CA ARG A 125 -18.77 -9.27 -16.27
C ARG A 125 -17.90 -9.74 -15.08
N HIS A 126 -16.58 -9.84 -15.25
CA HIS A 126 -15.68 -10.26 -14.17
C HIS A 126 -15.54 -9.18 -13.10
N VAL A 127 -15.57 -7.91 -13.48
CA VAL A 127 -15.62 -6.78 -12.54
C VAL A 127 -16.88 -6.84 -11.69
N LEU A 128 -18.05 -7.04 -12.30
CA LEU A 128 -19.33 -7.12 -11.58
C LEU A 128 -19.35 -8.30 -10.60
N VAL A 129 -18.84 -9.46 -11.01
CA VAL A 129 -18.69 -10.62 -10.11
C VAL A 129 -17.73 -10.29 -8.96
N GLY A 130 -16.59 -9.67 -9.25
CA GLY A 130 -15.64 -9.26 -8.21
C GLY A 130 -16.24 -8.27 -7.22
N LEU A 131 -16.97 -7.27 -7.70
CA LEU A 131 -17.67 -6.29 -6.87
C LEU A 131 -18.72 -6.97 -5.98
N MET A 132 -19.50 -7.90 -6.53
CA MET A 132 -20.48 -8.68 -5.77
C MET A 132 -19.80 -9.48 -4.64
N VAL A 133 -18.69 -10.15 -4.94
CA VAL A 133 -17.92 -10.91 -3.92
C VAL A 133 -17.38 -9.99 -2.84
N VAL A 134 -16.77 -8.86 -3.21
CA VAL A 134 -16.25 -7.88 -2.24
C VAL A 134 -17.36 -7.30 -1.36
N SER A 135 -18.50 -6.92 -1.95
CA SER A 135 -19.65 -6.40 -1.20
C SER A 135 -20.24 -7.44 -0.25
N LEU A 136 -20.33 -8.71 -0.67
CA LEU A 136 -20.79 -9.79 0.19
C LEU A 136 -19.82 -10.05 1.36
N LEU A 137 -18.52 -10.04 1.11
CA LEU A 137 -17.49 -10.18 2.15
C LEU A 137 -17.51 -8.99 3.13
N ALA A 138 -17.60 -7.76 2.62
CA ALA A 138 -17.70 -6.58 3.47
C ALA A 138 -18.98 -6.61 4.32
N GLY A 139 -20.11 -7.01 3.73
CA GLY A 139 -21.37 -7.20 4.44
C GLY A 139 -21.29 -8.28 5.50
N SER A 140 -20.65 -9.43 5.21
CA SER A 140 -20.49 -10.50 6.19
C SER A 140 -19.59 -10.07 7.35
N ILE A 141 -18.47 -9.38 7.06
CA ILE A 141 -17.59 -8.82 8.08
C ILE A 141 -18.36 -7.84 8.97
N TYR A 142 -19.12 -6.92 8.37
CA TYR A 142 -19.93 -5.96 9.13
C TYR A 142 -20.94 -6.66 10.05
N VAL A 143 -21.66 -7.68 9.56
CA VAL A 143 -22.61 -8.45 10.36
C VAL A 143 -21.89 -9.24 11.47
N SER A 144 -20.73 -9.83 11.20
CA SER A 144 -19.93 -10.53 12.22
C SER A 144 -19.52 -9.60 13.36
N PHE A 145 -19.03 -8.40 13.06
CA PHE A 145 -18.56 -7.45 14.06
C PHE A 145 -19.69 -6.68 14.80
N THR A 146 -20.92 -6.68 14.27
CA THR A 146 -22.06 -6.00 14.91
C THR A 146 -22.99 -6.97 15.63
N THR A 147 -23.41 -8.06 14.97
CA THR A 147 -24.36 -9.04 15.52
C THR A 147 -23.66 -10.16 16.30
N PHE A 148 -22.55 -10.67 15.80
CA PHE A 148 -21.83 -11.82 16.38
C PHE A 148 -20.50 -11.40 17.03
N ARG A 149 -20.48 -10.22 17.67
CA ARG A 149 -19.24 -9.59 18.16
C ARG A 149 -18.47 -10.47 19.14
N GLU A 150 -19.14 -11.08 20.12
CA GLU A 150 -18.51 -11.95 21.11
C GLU A 150 -17.91 -13.22 20.46
N GLU A 151 -18.65 -13.86 19.56
CA GLU A 151 -18.17 -15.03 18.81
C GLU A 151 -17.00 -14.66 17.89
N THR A 152 -17.05 -13.48 17.28
CA THR A 152 -15.97 -12.94 16.44
C THR A 152 -14.74 -12.66 17.29
N ASN A 153 -14.89 -12.05 18.46
CA ASN A 153 -13.80 -11.83 19.41
C ASN A 153 -13.14 -13.15 19.84
N ALA A 154 -13.95 -14.15 20.20
CA ALA A 154 -13.48 -15.48 20.55
C ALA A 154 -12.76 -16.15 19.36
N PHE A 155 -13.29 -16.04 18.14
CA PHE A 155 -12.64 -16.56 16.94
C PHE A 155 -11.26 -15.94 16.70
N PHE A 156 -11.14 -14.61 16.82
CA PHE A 156 -9.85 -13.93 16.65
C PHE A 156 -8.85 -14.22 17.79
N THR A 157 -9.35 -14.45 19.00
CA THR A 157 -8.53 -14.79 20.18
C THR A 157 -8.05 -16.25 20.11
N ASP A 158 -8.97 -17.20 19.94
CA ASP A 158 -8.72 -18.62 20.16
C ASP A 158 -8.26 -19.35 18.89
N VAL A 159 -8.80 -18.95 17.72
CA VAL A 159 -8.53 -19.62 16.44
C VAL A 159 -7.45 -18.89 15.67
N VAL A 160 -7.66 -17.60 15.39
CA VAL A 160 -6.72 -16.79 14.59
C VAL A 160 -5.48 -16.42 15.40
N LYS A 161 -5.62 -16.30 16.73
CA LYS A 161 -4.56 -15.84 17.66
C LYS A 161 -4.00 -14.46 17.30
N GLN A 162 -4.83 -13.60 16.72
CA GLN A 162 -4.47 -12.23 16.31
C GLN A 162 -5.45 -11.22 16.89
N GLN A 163 -5.46 -11.09 18.21
CA GLN A 163 -6.41 -10.23 18.90
C GLN A 163 -6.31 -8.75 18.48
N HIS A 164 -5.11 -8.29 18.12
CA HIS A 164 -4.89 -6.92 17.67
C HIS A 164 -5.63 -6.60 16.35
N TRP A 165 -5.87 -7.58 15.48
CA TRP A 165 -6.68 -7.39 14.27
C TRP A 165 -8.15 -7.16 14.61
N PHE A 166 -8.70 -7.97 15.51
CA PHE A 166 -10.05 -7.77 16.02
C PHE A 166 -10.20 -6.37 16.61
N THR A 167 -9.28 -5.97 17.49
CA THR A 167 -9.31 -4.65 18.13
C THR A 167 -9.32 -3.53 17.10
N ARG A 168 -8.50 -3.58 16.05
CA ARG A 168 -8.45 -2.53 15.01
C ARG A 168 -9.73 -2.43 14.18
N ILE A 169 -10.30 -3.57 13.79
CA ILE A 169 -11.52 -3.61 12.98
C ILE A 169 -12.74 -3.23 13.83
N ASP A 170 -12.85 -3.77 15.05
CA ASP A 170 -13.94 -3.47 15.98
C ASP A 170 -13.93 -2.00 16.40
N THR A 171 -12.75 -1.42 16.64
CA THR A 171 -12.62 0.01 16.96
C THR A 171 -13.08 0.91 15.81
N PHE A 172 -12.84 0.48 14.56
CA PHE A 172 -13.30 1.22 13.38
C PHE A 172 -14.82 1.11 13.16
N ILE A 173 -15.39 -0.09 13.31
CA ILE A 173 -16.83 -0.33 13.09
C ILE A 173 -17.68 0.17 14.26
N ASN A 174 -17.22 -0.06 15.50
CA ASN A 174 -17.92 0.25 16.75
C ASN A 174 -17.07 1.14 17.68
N PRO A 175 -16.74 2.39 17.27
CA PRO A 175 -15.84 3.25 18.05
C PRO A 175 -16.35 3.56 19.45
N SER A 176 -17.67 3.56 19.68
CA SER A 176 -18.28 3.79 21.00
C SER A 176 -18.05 2.66 22.00
N LEU A 177 -17.77 1.44 21.54
CA LEU A 177 -17.58 0.25 22.37
C LEU A 177 -16.10 -0.09 22.59
N ALA A 178 -15.19 0.60 21.90
CA ALA A 178 -13.77 0.36 21.98
C ALA A 178 -13.13 1.00 23.22
N SER A 179 -12.12 0.33 23.76
CA SER A 179 -11.38 0.82 24.93
C SER A 179 -10.69 2.16 24.62
N SER A 180 -10.40 2.93 25.67
CA SER A 180 -9.68 4.20 25.53
C SER A 180 -8.35 4.02 24.79
N ASP A 181 -7.63 2.93 25.08
CA ASP A 181 -6.33 2.64 24.47
C ASP A 181 -6.44 2.32 22.97
N ALA A 182 -7.47 1.56 22.57
CA ALA A 182 -7.68 1.19 21.17
C ALA A 182 -8.07 2.40 20.30
N ASN A 183 -8.91 3.28 20.84
CA ASN A 183 -9.31 4.53 20.19
C ASN A 183 -8.25 5.64 20.27
N HIS A 184 -7.26 5.50 21.15
CA HIS A 184 -6.34 6.57 21.53
C HIS A 184 -5.68 7.21 20.31
N GLN A 185 -5.05 6.40 19.45
CA GLN A 185 -4.28 6.90 18.32
C GLN A 185 -5.16 7.70 17.33
N SER A 186 -6.29 7.15 16.90
CA SER A 186 -7.19 7.83 15.95
C SER A 186 -7.85 9.07 16.56
N LYS A 187 -8.29 8.98 17.83
CA LYS A 187 -8.92 10.10 18.55
C LYS A 187 -7.98 11.29 18.69
N TYR A 188 -6.76 11.06 19.19
CA TYR A 188 -5.80 12.16 19.37
C TYR A 188 -5.24 12.67 18.03
N ALA A 189 -5.13 11.82 17.01
CA ALA A 189 -4.80 12.26 15.65
C ALA A 189 -5.82 13.26 15.11
N MET A 190 -7.12 12.96 15.23
CA MET A 190 -8.18 13.88 14.81
C MET A 190 -8.17 15.19 15.61
N ILE A 191 -7.96 15.13 16.93
CA ILE A 191 -7.88 16.33 17.78
C ILE A 191 -6.70 17.21 17.37
N ALA A 192 -5.53 16.62 17.12
CA ALA A 192 -4.31 17.34 16.72
C ALA A 192 -4.44 17.97 15.32
N ILE A 193 -4.99 17.24 14.35
CA ILE A 193 -5.26 17.79 13.02
C ILE A 193 -6.29 18.92 13.13
N GLY A 194 -7.31 18.76 13.97
CA GLY A 194 -8.34 19.76 14.22
C GLY A 194 -7.82 21.02 14.92
N SER A 195 -6.90 20.89 15.89
CA SER A 195 -6.35 22.03 16.63
C SER A 195 -5.51 22.96 15.75
N GLY A 196 -4.84 22.41 14.73
CA GLY A 196 -4.06 23.21 13.79
C GLY A 196 -4.88 24.23 12.97
N GLY A 197 -6.20 24.11 12.89
CA GLY A 197 -7.06 25.07 12.21
C GLY A 197 -6.60 25.39 10.77
N LEU A 198 -6.64 26.65 10.35
CA LEU A 198 -6.24 27.05 8.99
C LEU A 198 -4.72 27.13 8.80
N SER A 199 -3.98 27.62 9.79
CA SER A 199 -2.57 28.03 9.65
C SER A 199 -1.57 27.18 10.46
N GLY A 200 -2.05 26.30 11.33
CA GLY A 200 -1.24 25.48 12.23
C GLY A 200 -0.75 26.23 13.45
N ASP A 201 -0.22 25.46 14.41
CA ASP A 201 0.40 26.00 15.63
C ASP A 201 1.80 26.59 15.37
N GLY A 202 2.38 26.32 14.20
CA GLY A 202 3.70 26.71 13.77
C GLY A 202 4.74 25.59 13.90
N TYR A 203 5.82 25.70 13.14
CA TYR A 203 6.87 24.68 13.06
C TYR A 203 7.45 24.34 14.44
N MET A 204 7.47 23.05 14.78
CA MET A 204 7.95 22.52 16.07
C MET A 204 7.19 23.03 17.31
N LYS A 205 5.99 23.60 17.14
CA LYS A 205 5.15 24.10 18.23
C LYS A 205 3.95 23.21 18.57
N GLY A 206 3.74 22.11 17.84
CA GLY A 206 2.66 21.16 18.10
C GLY A 206 2.70 20.59 19.53
N GLU A 207 1.67 20.88 20.32
CA GLU A 207 1.55 20.49 21.72
C GLU A 207 1.39 18.97 21.88
N LEU A 208 0.61 18.33 21.01
CA LEU A 208 0.24 16.91 21.09
C LEU A 208 1.37 16.00 20.60
N LYS A 209 2.11 16.45 19.57
CA LYS A 209 3.40 15.86 19.20
C LYS A 209 4.40 15.93 20.35
N ARG A 210 4.56 17.10 21.00
CA ARG A 210 5.56 17.32 22.07
C ARG A 210 5.26 16.51 23.33
N ARG A 211 4.00 16.26 23.61
CA ARG A 211 3.56 15.45 24.76
C ARG A 211 3.49 13.94 24.45
N SER A 212 3.91 13.51 23.24
CA SER A 212 3.95 12.10 22.82
C SER A 212 2.61 11.37 22.98
N PHE A 213 1.48 12.08 22.83
CA PHE A 213 0.16 11.46 22.91
C PHE A 213 -0.11 10.53 21.74
N ILE A 214 0.60 10.68 20.63
CA ILE A 214 0.42 9.87 19.43
C ILE A 214 1.73 9.12 19.19
N PRO A 215 1.70 7.77 19.14
CA PRO A 215 2.90 7.00 18.88
C PRO A 215 3.35 7.18 17.43
N TYR A 216 4.65 7.00 17.17
CA TYR A 216 5.22 6.91 15.82
C TYR A 216 4.92 8.11 14.89
N THR A 217 4.80 9.32 15.43
CA THR A 217 4.59 10.58 14.65
C THR A 217 5.67 10.91 13.63
N TYR A 218 6.82 10.24 13.68
CA TYR A 218 7.87 10.34 12.65
C TYR A 218 7.67 9.34 11.49
N SER A 219 6.84 8.32 11.67
CA SER A 219 6.59 7.23 10.71
C SER A 219 5.15 7.26 10.21
N ASP A 220 4.26 6.39 10.72
CA ASP A 220 2.89 6.23 10.23
C ASP A 220 2.00 7.44 10.57
N ALA A 221 2.21 8.11 11.72
CA ALA A 221 1.43 9.28 12.12
C ALA A 221 2.01 10.64 11.69
N ILE A 222 2.88 10.69 10.67
CA ILE A 222 3.52 11.93 10.22
C ILE A 222 2.52 12.97 9.69
N PHE A 223 1.40 12.54 9.12
CA PHE A 223 0.37 13.47 8.64
C PHE A 223 -0.24 14.30 9.78
N VAL A 224 -0.28 13.76 11.00
CA VAL A 224 -0.75 14.52 12.18
C VAL A 224 0.15 15.72 12.44
N VAL A 225 1.47 15.55 12.33
CA VAL A 225 2.43 16.65 12.51
C VAL A 225 2.17 17.75 11.49
N ILE A 226 1.82 17.37 10.26
CA ILE A 226 1.53 18.32 9.18
C ILE A 226 0.22 19.07 9.46
N GLY A 227 -0.82 18.36 9.88
CA GLY A 227 -2.10 18.95 10.26
C GLY A 227 -2.01 19.87 11.47
N GLU A 228 -1.28 19.47 12.51
CA GLU A 228 -1.11 20.24 13.74
C GLU A 228 -0.22 21.48 13.54
N GLU A 229 0.98 21.31 12.95
CA GLU A 229 1.96 22.39 12.85
C GLU A 229 1.70 23.36 11.69
N PHE A 230 1.10 22.90 10.58
CA PHE A 230 0.89 23.70 9.37
C PHE A 230 -0.59 23.85 8.97
N GLY A 231 -1.51 23.26 9.73
CA GLY A 231 -2.95 23.41 9.55
C GLY A 231 -3.48 22.88 8.22
N PHE A 232 -4.65 23.41 7.85
CA PHE A 232 -5.30 23.12 6.57
C PHE A 232 -4.43 23.52 5.36
N GLN A 233 -3.70 24.64 5.45
CA GLN A 233 -2.85 25.11 4.35
C GLN A 233 -1.72 24.11 4.03
N GLY A 234 -0.97 23.68 5.04
CA GLY A 234 0.11 22.69 4.86
C GLY A 234 -0.43 21.36 4.34
N SER A 235 -1.53 20.88 4.93
CA SER A 235 -2.21 19.65 4.49
C SER A 235 -2.67 19.73 3.02
N SER A 236 -3.25 20.86 2.61
CA SER A 236 -3.71 21.09 1.24
C SER A 236 -2.56 21.17 0.23
N ILE A 237 -1.45 21.83 0.59
CA ILE A 237 -0.25 21.87 -0.25
C ILE A 237 0.32 20.46 -0.45
N LEU A 238 0.39 19.67 0.61
CA LEU A 238 0.87 18.28 0.53
C LEU A 238 -0.01 17.44 -0.40
N LEU A 239 -1.33 17.49 -0.22
CA LEU A 239 -2.28 16.77 -1.08
C LEU A 239 -2.18 17.22 -2.54
N LEU A 240 -1.99 18.53 -2.79
CA LEU A 240 -1.77 19.05 -4.13
C LEU A 240 -0.48 18.51 -4.75
N LEU A 241 0.62 18.42 -3.98
CA LEU A 241 1.88 17.83 -4.46
C LEU A 241 1.72 16.35 -4.82
N TYR A 242 1.00 15.58 -4.00
CA TYR A 242 0.66 14.19 -4.35
C TYR A 242 -0.20 14.10 -5.59
N PHE A 243 -1.22 14.96 -5.72
CA PHE A 243 -2.05 15.01 -6.92
C PHE A 243 -1.21 15.30 -8.16
N LEU A 244 -0.32 16.30 -8.13
CA LEU A 244 0.57 16.63 -9.23
C LEU A 244 1.54 15.49 -9.56
N LEU A 245 2.07 14.80 -8.54
CA LEU A 245 2.92 13.62 -8.73
C LEU A 245 2.15 12.53 -9.47
N ILE A 246 1.01 12.10 -8.94
CA ILE A 246 0.17 11.03 -9.53
C ILE A 246 -0.27 11.40 -10.95
N TYR A 247 -0.73 12.64 -11.15
CA TYR A 247 -1.10 13.18 -12.46
C TYR A 247 0.05 13.04 -13.46
N ARG A 248 1.27 13.42 -13.07
CA ARG A 248 2.45 13.28 -13.93
C ARG A 248 2.78 11.82 -14.25
N LEU A 249 2.68 10.92 -13.27
CA LEU A 249 2.91 9.48 -13.53
C LEU A 249 1.90 8.93 -14.53
N ILE A 250 0.61 9.26 -14.38
CA ILE A 250 -0.46 8.86 -15.29
C ILE A 250 -0.21 9.38 -16.72
N LEU A 251 0.21 10.65 -16.87
CA LEU A 251 0.56 11.20 -18.19
C LEU A 251 1.72 10.41 -18.85
N ILE A 252 2.73 10.02 -18.08
CA ILE A 252 3.84 9.22 -18.61
C ILE A 252 3.34 7.82 -19.05
N ALA A 253 2.41 7.22 -18.29
CA ALA A 253 1.82 5.93 -18.63
C ALA A 253 1.02 5.98 -19.95
N PHE A 254 0.26 7.06 -20.19
CA PHE A 254 -0.49 7.26 -21.44
C PHE A 254 0.42 7.48 -22.66
N GLN A 255 1.56 8.14 -22.45
CA GLN A 255 2.55 8.39 -23.50
C GLN A 255 3.47 7.19 -23.76
N CYS A 256 3.32 6.09 -23.01
CA CYS A 256 4.19 4.93 -23.14
C CYS A 256 3.67 3.98 -24.22
N TYR A 257 4.46 3.80 -25.30
CA TYR A 257 4.13 2.87 -26.38
C TYR A 257 4.18 1.40 -25.95
N ASP A 258 5.13 1.04 -25.07
CA ASP A 258 5.19 -0.30 -24.51
C ASP A 258 4.16 -0.44 -23.38
N LEU A 259 3.13 -1.26 -23.63
CA LEU A 259 2.07 -1.55 -22.65
C LEU A 259 2.63 -2.12 -21.34
N ARG A 260 3.73 -2.88 -21.39
CA ARG A 260 4.37 -3.40 -20.17
C ARG A 260 4.87 -2.28 -19.28
N GLY A 261 5.54 -1.29 -19.89
CA GLY A 261 5.97 -0.08 -19.18
C GLY A 261 4.78 0.68 -18.60
N SER A 262 3.71 0.85 -19.38
CA SER A 262 2.47 1.49 -18.90
C SER A 262 1.88 0.76 -17.69
N TYR A 263 1.77 -0.58 -17.73
CA TYR A 263 1.28 -1.39 -16.62
C TYR A 263 2.13 -1.25 -15.35
N ILE A 264 3.46 -1.17 -15.48
CA ILE A 264 4.31 -0.93 -14.30
C ILE A 264 3.98 0.42 -13.66
N ILE A 265 3.85 1.48 -14.46
CA ILE A 265 3.52 2.81 -13.95
C ILE A 265 2.15 2.79 -13.26
N ILE A 266 1.16 2.13 -13.84
CA ILE A 266 -0.17 1.97 -13.25
C ILE A 266 -0.10 1.23 -11.91
N GLY A 267 0.65 0.14 -11.82
CA GLY A 267 0.85 -0.58 -10.56
C GLY A 267 1.47 0.30 -9.47
N ILE A 268 2.48 1.11 -9.82
CA ILE A 268 3.10 2.08 -8.91
C ILE A 268 2.09 3.17 -8.48
N VAL A 269 1.30 3.69 -9.42
CA VAL A 269 0.26 4.69 -9.13
C VAL A 269 -0.79 4.12 -8.19
N SER A 270 -1.31 2.92 -8.46
CA SER A 270 -2.29 2.24 -7.59
C SER A 270 -1.75 2.04 -6.18
N MET A 271 -0.49 1.64 -6.06
CA MET A 271 0.21 1.51 -4.78
C MET A 271 0.27 2.86 -4.03
N PHE A 272 0.77 3.91 -4.67
CA PHE A 272 0.92 5.23 -4.03
C PHE A 272 -0.42 5.84 -3.63
N VAL A 273 -1.42 5.80 -4.51
CA VAL A 273 -2.75 6.34 -4.22
C VAL A 273 -3.32 5.67 -2.97
N PHE A 274 -3.24 4.34 -2.89
CA PHE A 274 -3.75 3.63 -1.72
C PHE A 274 -2.95 3.93 -0.45
N GLN A 275 -1.61 3.96 -0.51
CA GLN A 275 -0.79 4.30 0.66
C GLN A 275 -1.08 5.70 1.20
N ILE A 276 -1.28 6.68 0.31
CA ILE A 276 -1.63 8.05 0.69
C ILE A 276 -3.04 8.09 1.31
N LEU A 277 -4.02 7.44 0.68
CA LEU A 277 -5.40 7.40 1.17
C LEU A 277 -5.49 6.68 2.52
N GLU A 278 -4.83 5.54 2.68
CA GLU A 278 -4.82 4.76 3.91
C GLU A 278 -4.17 5.54 5.04
N ASN A 279 -2.96 6.07 4.82
CA ASN A 279 -2.19 6.77 5.85
C ASN A 279 -2.91 8.04 6.34
N ILE A 280 -3.46 8.83 5.43
CA ILE A 280 -4.22 10.03 5.82
C ILE A 280 -5.57 9.62 6.40
N GLY A 281 -6.27 8.68 5.75
CA GLY A 281 -7.59 8.20 6.13
C GLY A 281 -7.65 7.65 7.54
N MET A 282 -6.65 6.89 7.97
CA MET A 282 -6.59 6.38 9.35
C MET A 282 -6.44 7.47 10.42
N MET A 283 -5.80 8.60 10.08
CA MET A 283 -5.60 9.72 11.02
C MET A 283 -6.86 10.57 11.19
N ILE A 284 -7.71 10.61 10.16
CA ILE A 284 -9.00 11.32 10.17
C ILE A 284 -10.20 10.39 10.43
N GLY A 285 -9.96 9.12 10.77
CA GLY A 285 -10.99 8.16 11.14
C GLY A 285 -11.80 7.56 9.98
N LEU A 286 -11.34 7.70 8.73
CA LEU A 286 -12.01 7.12 7.55
C LEU A 286 -11.62 5.65 7.30
N MET A 287 -10.50 5.20 7.85
CA MET A 287 -9.97 3.85 7.70
C MET A 287 -9.43 3.35 9.04
N PRO A 288 -9.36 2.02 9.26
CA PRO A 288 -8.76 1.47 10.47
C PRO A 288 -7.26 1.84 10.57
N VAL A 289 -6.75 1.93 11.80
CA VAL A 289 -5.34 2.26 12.06
C VAL A 289 -4.43 1.13 11.53
N THR A 290 -3.59 1.44 10.54
CA THR A 290 -2.58 0.53 9.98
C THR A 290 -1.16 1.08 10.14
N GLY A 291 -0.15 0.24 9.90
CA GLY A 291 1.26 0.65 10.01
C GLY A 291 1.85 1.20 8.71
N ILE A 292 1.02 1.71 7.80
CA ILE A 292 1.47 2.08 6.44
C ILE A 292 2.10 3.47 6.47
N THR A 293 3.32 3.58 5.92
CA THR A 293 4.05 4.85 5.81
C THR A 293 3.54 5.73 4.67
N LEU A 294 3.50 7.03 4.88
CA LEU A 294 3.20 8.04 3.87
C LEU A 294 4.39 8.19 2.89
N PRO A 295 4.21 7.95 1.57
CA PRO A 295 5.32 7.97 0.62
C PRO A 295 6.10 9.28 0.59
N PHE A 296 7.43 9.23 0.62
CA PHE A 296 8.38 10.37 0.60
C PHE A 296 8.39 11.29 1.83
N ILE A 297 7.46 11.15 2.77
CA ILE A 297 7.33 12.03 3.93
C ILE A 297 7.65 11.28 5.23
N SER A 298 7.06 10.10 5.42
CA SER A 298 7.30 9.27 6.59
C SER A 298 8.74 8.75 6.65
N TYR A 299 9.27 8.66 7.86
CA TYR A 299 10.45 7.86 8.12
C TYR A 299 10.09 6.37 8.02
N GLY A 300 10.45 5.74 6.90
CA GLY A 300 10.33 4.31 6.70
C GLY A 300 11.61 3.78 6.08
N GLY A 301 12.38 2.99 6.84
CA GLY A 301 13.74 2.57 6.45
C GLY A 301 13.83 2.03 5.03
N THR A 302 13.06 0.99 4.71
CA THR A 302 13.01 0.42 3.35
C THR A 302 12.04 1.17 2.43
N SER A 303 10.94 1.69 2.98
CA SER A 303 9.87 2.34 2.22
C SER A 303 10.37 3.54 1.40
N LEU A 304 11.19 4.42 2.00
CA LEU A 304 11.72 5.59 1.27
C LEU A 304 12.61 5.16 0.09
N LEU A 305 13.48 4.19 0.29
CA LEU A 305 14.37 3.67 -0.76
C LEU A 305 13.57 3.06 -1.91
N LEU A 306 12.51 2.32 -1.60
CA LEU A 306 11.64 1.68 -2.58
C LEU A 306 10.76 2.70 -3.32
N ASN A 307 10.27 3.74 -2.64
CA ASN A 307 9.59 4.86 -3.29
C ASN A 307 10.53 5.58 -4.28
N MET A 308 11.79 5.82 -3.89
CA MET A 308 12.81 6.37 -4.79
C MET A 308 13.18 5.43 -5.93
N PHE A 309 13.13 4.11 -5.72
CA PHE A 309 13.30 3.11 -6.78
C PHE A 309 12.14 3.16 -7.77
N CYS A 310 10.89 3.20 -7.30
CA CYS A 310 9.70 3.32 -8.13
C CYS A 310 9.75 4.57 -9.03
N ILE A 311 10.09 5.75 -8.49
CA ILE A 311 10.25 6.97 -9.30
C ILE A 311 11.38 6.81 -10.33
N GLY A 312 12.51 6.24 -9.91
CA GLY A 312 13.62 5.96 -10.84
C GLY A 312 13.19 5.04 -11.98
N LEU A 313 12.34 4.06 -11.69
CA LEU A 313 11.82 3.15 -12.69
C LEU A 313 10.84 3.82 -13.66
N VAL A 314 9.94 4.68 -13.17
CA VAL A 314 9.07 5.47 -14.06
C VAL A 314 9.89 6.38 -14.97
N MET A 315 10.98 6.97 -14.44
CA MET A 315 11.90 7.76 -15.24
C MET A 315 12.64 6.93 -16.29
N SER A 316 13.08 5.71 -15.95
CA SER A 316 13.64 4.77 -16.93
C SER A 316 12.66 4.46 -18.04
N ILE A 317 11.40 4.13 -17.72
CA ILE A 317 10.36 3.90 -18.73
C ILE A 317 10.21 5.12 -19.63
N ARG A 318 10.22 6.32 -19.04
CA ARG A 318 10.14 7.58 -19.79
C ARG A 318 11.32 7.80 -20.74
N ILE A 319 12.53 7.37 -20.38
CA ILE A 319 13.74 7.50 -21.20
C ILE A 319 13.73 6.45 -22.32
N TYR A 320 13.39 5.20 -22.01
CA TYR A 320 13.49 4.06 -22.94
C TYR A 320 12.18 3.74 -23.69
N ARG A 321 11.16 4.61 -23.64
CA ARG A 321 9.88 4.42 -24.34
C ARG A 321 9.94 4.63 -25.86
N GLU A 322 11.02 5.18 -26.39
CA GLU A 322 11.15 5.44 -27.83
C GLU A 322 11.34 4.15 -28.63
N LYS A 323 10.64 4.10 -29.77
CA LYS A 323 10.79 3.06 -30.78
C LYS A 323 11.87 3.55 -31.75
N TYR A 324 12.86 2.70 -32.03
CA TYR A 324 13.64 2.80 -33.28
C TYR A 324 12.63 2.67 -34.43
N GLN A 325 12.28 3.78 -35.08
CA GLN A 325 11.84 3.75 -36.47
C GLN A 325 13.11 3.49 -37.28
N LEU A 326 13.30 2.25 -37.72
CA LEU A 326 14.03 2.07 -38.97
C LEU A 326 13.00 2.37 -40.05
N GLU A 327 13.20 3.50 -40.73
CA GLU A 327 12.53 3.83 -41.97
C GLU A 327 12.85 2.74 -43.00
N ASP A 328 11.81 2.10 -43.55
CA ASP A 328 11.88 1.37 -44.82
C ASP A 328 11.02 2.13 -45.85
#